data_AF-A0A2V9W142-F1
#
_entry.id   AF-A0A2V9W142-F1
#
_cell.length_a   1.000
_cell.length_b   1.000
_cell.length_c   1.000
_cell.angle_alpha   90.00
_cell.angle_beta   90.00
_cell.angle_gamma   90.00
#
_symmetry.space_group_name_H-M   'P 1'
#
loop_
_entity.id
_entity.type
_entity.pdbx_description
1 polymer ?
#
loop_
_entity_poly.entity_id
_entity_poly.type
_entity_poly.pdbx_seq_one_letter_code
_entity_poly.pdbx_strand_id
1 'polypeptide(L)'
;MYGEYKAKMLRSLTMARRPDAANEKFFSREDLTEMARNFAFLSEHAVREIYQRAYRDCQIVNSQIPSPRAIQELVQAWKQLRKW
;
A
#
# COMPACT_ATOMS: atom_id res chain seq x y z
N MET A 1 13.99 -18.10 -42.34
CA MET A 1 12.64 -17.82 -41.81
C MET A 1 12.82 -17.05 -40.51
N TYR A 2 12.63 -15.73 -40.54
CA TYR A 2 12.76 -14.87 -39.37
C TYR A 2 11.37 -14.80 -38.70
N GLY A 3 11.16 -15.62 -37.66
CA GLY A 3 9.92 -15.65 -36.91
C GLY A 3 9.85 -14.45 -35.97
N GLU A 4 9.15 -13.40 -36.38
CA GLU A 4 8.86 -12.25 -35.54
C GLU A 4 7.93 -12.67 -34.39
N TYR A 5 8.49 -12.85 -33.19
CA TYR A 5 7.71 -13.02 -31.97
C TYR A 5 7.08 -11.67 -31.59
N LYS A 6 5.89 -11.39 -32.13
CA LYS A 6 5.03 -10.29 -31.65
C LYS A 6 4.60 -10.62 -30.23
N ALA A 7 5.34 -10.08 -29.26
CA ALA A 7 4.94 -10.06 -27.87
C ALA A 7 3.56 -9.38 -27.78
N LYS A 8 2.51 -10.18 -27.58
CA LYS A 8 1.20 -9.68 -27.17
C LYS A 8 1.39 -9.16 -25.76
N MET A 9 1.67 -7.88 -25.62
CA MET A 9 1.55 -7.18 -24.34
C MET A 9 0.07 -7.22 -23.94
N LEU A 10 -0.32 -8.29 -23.24
CA LEU A 10 -1.56 -8.34 -22.49
C LEU A 10 -1.49 -7.20 -21.47
N ARG A 11 -2.22 -6.11 -21.73
CA ARG A 11 -2.58 -5.14 -20.70
C ARG A 11 -3.47 -5.85 -19.68
N SER A 12 -2.87 -6.65 -18.82
CA SER A 12 -3.50 -7.17 -17.62
C SER A 12 -3.58 -6.04 -16.59
N LEU A 13 -4.44 -5.06 -16.85
CA LEU A 13 -4.83 -4.03 -15.89
C LEU A 13 -5.91 -4.54 -14.92
N THR A 14 -6.32 -5.80 -15.06
CA THR A 14 -7.28 -6.42 -14.15
C THR A 14 -6.54 -6.84 -12.89
N MET A 15 -6.52 -5.94 -11.90
CA MET A 15 -6.10 -6.28 -10.54
C MET A 15 -6.91 -7.49 -10.06
N ALA A 16 -6.23 -8.47 -9.44
CA ALA A 16 -6.90 -9.63 -8.87
C ALA A 16 -8.00 -9.17 -7.90
N ARG A 17 -9.25 -9.54 -8.18
CA ARG A 17 -10.40 -9.10 -7.39
C ARG A 17 -10.38 -9.81 -6.04
N ARG A 18 -10.18 -9.04 -4.96
CA ARG A 18 -10.30 -9.54 -3.58
C ARG A 18 -11.77 -9.83 -3.28
N PRO A 19 -12.15 -11.06 -2.88
CA PRO A 19 -13.55 -11.43 -2.67
C PRO A 19 -14.28 -10.56 -1.64
N ASP A 20 -13.58 -10.09 -0.60
CA ASP A 20 -14.16 -9.39 0.56
C ASP A 20 -13.99 -7.87 0.55
N ALA A 21 -13.70 -7.26 -0.60
CA ALA A 21 -13.42 -5.82 -0.68
C ALA A 21 -14.59 -4.92 -0.23
N ALA A 22 -15.82 -5.43 -0.22
CA ALA A 22 -17.02 -4.65 0.12
C ALA A 22 -17.11 -4.26 1.60
N ASN A 23 -16.45 -5.00 2.50
CA ASN A 23 -16.58 -4.83 3.95
C ASN A 23 -15.28 -4.30 4.60
N GLU A 24 -14.21 -4.11 3.83
CA GLU A 24 -12.93 -3.66 4.36
C GLU A 24 -12.93 -2.14 4.54
N LYS A 25 -12.64 -1.68 5.76
CA LYS A 25 -12.45 -0.26 6.06
C LYS A 25 -11.16 0.24 5.39
N PHE A 26 -11.28 0.83 4.21
CA PHE A 26 -10.20 1.58 3.56
C PHE A 26 -10.27 3.04 3.96
N PHE A 27 -9.12 3.71 3.97
CA PHE A 27 -9.07 5.15 4.17
C PHE A 27 -9.62 5.87 2.94
N SER A 28 -10.54 6.81 3.18
CA SER A 28 -11.02 7.74 2.16
C SER A 28 -9.89 8.70 1.75
N ARG A 29 -10.10 9.48 0.69
CA ARG A 29 -9.13 10.49 0.27
C ARG A 29 -8.92 11.57 1.34
N GLU A 30 -9.96 11.87 2.11
CA GLU A 30 -9.92 12.80 3.23
C GLU A 30 -9.07 12.23 4.37
N ASP A 31 -9.30 10.97 4.72
CA ASP A 31 -8.54 10.28 5.77
C ASP A 31 -7.05 10.21 5.43
N LEU A 32 -6.70 9.95 4.17
CA LEU A 32 -5.31 9.93 3.71
C LEU A 32 -4.66 11.32 3.81
N THR A 33 -5.42 12.38 3.58
CA THR A 33 -4.92 13.75 3.70
C THR A 33 -4.70 14.11 5.17
N GLU A 34 -5.60 13.70 6.04
CA GLU A 34 -5.45 13.87 7.49
C GLU A 34 -4.26 13.08 8.03
N MET A 35 -4.09 11.81 7.63
CA MET A 35 -2.92 11.00 7.99
C MET A 35 -1.61 11.66 7.54
N ALA A 36 -1.56 12.16 6.30
CA ALA A 36 -0.37 12.82 5.80
C ALA A 36 -0.05 14.11 6.59
N ARG A 37 -1.08 14.89 6.97
CA ARG A 37 -0.92 16.05 7.85
C ARG A 37 -0.41 15.63 9.23
N ASN A 38 -1.00 14.60 9.83
CA ASN A 38 -0.56 14.07 11.13
C ASN A 38 0.91 13.61 11.08
N PHE A 39 1.31 12.90 10.02
CA PHE A 39 2.71 12.47 9.86
C PHE A 39 3.69 13.61 9.64
N ALA A 40 3.26 14.74 9.07
CA ALA A 40 4.11 15.93 8.94
C ALA A 40 4.40 16.60 10.29
N PHE A 41 3.53 16.40 11.31
CA PHE A 41 3.74 16.90 12.67
C PHE A 41 4.54 15.93 13.56
N LEU A 42 4.70 14.68 13.14
CA LEU A 42 5.48 13.68 13.86
C LEU A 42 6.97 13.84 13.60
N SER A 43 7.80 13.38 14.55
CA SER A 43 9.24 13.25 14.36
C SER A 43 9.57 12.10 13.40
N GLU A 44 10.76 12.14 12.79
CA GLU A 44 11.25 11.05 11.94
C GLU A 44 11.19 9.68 12.62
N HIS A 45 11.55 9.64 13.91
CA HIS A 45 11.51 8.43 14.70
C HIS A 45 10.09 7.86 14.80
N ALA A 46 9.10 8.71 15.08
CA ALA A 46 7.71 8.28 15.22
C ALA A 46 7.14 7.75 13.88
N VAL A 47 7.47 8.39 12.75
CA VAL A 47 7.05 7.88 11.42
C VAL A 47 7.73 6.54 11.11
N ARG A 48 8.99 6.34 11.54
CA ARG A 48 9.69 5.06 11.40
C ARG A 48 9.07 3.94 12.23
N GLU A 49 8.64 4.21 13.45
CA GLU A 49 7.93 3.22 14.27
C GLU A 49 6.60 2.81 13.63
N ILE A 50 5.84 3.78 13.11
CA ILE A 50 4.58 3.51 12.39
C ILE A 50 4.85 2.66 11.14
N TYR A 51 5.88 3.00 10.37
CA TYR A 51 6.30 2.20 9.22
C TYR A 51 6.62 0.75 9.61
N GLN A 52 7.40 0.53 10.68
CA GLN A 52 7.75 -0.81 11.13
C GLN A 52 6.56 -1.60 11.65
N ARG A 53 5.59 -0.94 12.30
CA ARG A 53 4.35 -1.55 12.74
C ARG A 53 3.50 -1.96 11.54
N ALA A 54 3.23 -1.04 10.64
CA ALA A 54 2.46 -1.31 9.42
C ALA A 54 3.14 -2.37 8.55
N TYR A 55 4.47 -2.42 8.53
CA TYR A 55 5.23 -3.45 7.81
C TYR A 55 5.01 -4.84 8.40
N ARG A 56 5.02 -4.96 9.74
CA ARG A 56 4.68 -6.20 10.45
C ARG A 56 3.24 -6.64 10.17
N ASP A 57 2.30 -5.70 10.20
CA ASP A 57 0.89 -5.96 9.89
C ASP A 57 0.67 -6.32 8.40
N CYS A 58 1.60 -5.91 7.53
CA CYS A 58 1.60 -6.26 6.11
C CYS A 58 2.31 -7.59 5.79
N GLN A 59 2.93 -8.25 6.77
CA GLN A 59 3.59 -9.53 6.54
C GLN A 59 2.56 -10.60 6.17
N ILE A 60 2.78 -11.25 5.04
CA ILE A 60 1.93 -12.35 4.57
C ILE A 60 2.33 -13.60 5.35
N VAL A 61 1.69 -13.79 6.49
CA VAL A 61 1.79 -15.03 7.27
C VAL A 61 0.58 -15.91 6.92
N ASN A 62 0.81 -17.19 6.61
CA ASN A 62 -0.24 -18.15 6.27
C ASN A 62 -1.15 -17.72 5.10
N SER A 63 -0.57 -17.09 4.06
CA SER A 63 -1.30 -16.62 2.88
C SER A 63 -2.40 -15.59 3.16
N GLN A 64 -2.41 -14.98 4.34
CA GLN A 64 -3.36 -13.90 4.64
C GLN A 64 -2.92 -12.62 3.95
N ILE A 65 -3.81 -12.08 3.11
CA ILE A 65 -3.58 -10.82 2.44
C ILE A 65 -3.80 -9.71 3.48
N PRO A 66 -2.85 -8.78 3.66
CA PRO A 66 -2.99 -7.73 4.66
C PRO A 66 -4.15 -6.81 4.34
N SER A 67 -4.70 -6.18 5.38
CA SER A 67 -5.82 -5.24 5.25
C SER A 67 -5.42 -4.06 4.35
N PRO A 68 -6.32 -3.56 3.48
CA PRO A 68 -6.06 -2.37 2.67
C PRO A 68 -5.59 -1.18 3.50
N ARG A 69 -6.12 -1.07 4.73
CA ARG A 69 -5.75 -0.01 5.68
C ARG A 69 -4.28 -0.05 6.08
N ALA A 70 -3.77 -1.24 6.41
CA ALA A 70 -2.37 -1.44 6.80
C ALA A 70 -1.42 -1.11 5.63
N ILE A 71 -1.81 -1.52 4.42
CA ILE A 71 -1.05 -1.20 3.19
C ILE A 71 -1.04 0.32 2.97
N GLN A 72 -2.19 0.99 3.10
CA GLN A 72 -2.29 2.44 2.92
C GLN A 72 -1.44 3.19 3.95
N GLU A 73 -1.49 2.79 5.22
CA GLU A 73 -0.68 3.38 6.29
C GLU A 73 0.82 3.19 6.03
N LEU A 74 1.24 1.99 5.64
CA LEU A 74 2.62 1.68 5.26
C LEU A 74 3.11 2.59 4.13
N VAL A 75 2.32 2.73 3.07
CA VAL A 75 2.67 3.55 1.90
C VAL A 75 2.75 5.04 2.27
N GLN A 76 1.85 5.53 3.11
CA GLN A 76 1.88 6.93 3.54
C GLN A 76 3.10 7.23 4.43
N ALA A 77 3.41 6.35 5.38
CA ALA A 77 4.59 6.49 6.23
C ALA A 77 5.88 6.45 5.40
N TRP A 78 5.98 5.52 4.45
CA TRP A 78 7.11 5.43 3.53
C TRP A 78 7.28 6.68 2.65
N LYS A 79 6.18 7.24 2.13
CA LYS A 79 6.22 8.49 1.36
C LYS A 79 6.73 9.65 2.20
N GLN A 80 6.34 9.74 3.47
CA GLN A 80 6.82 10.79 4.36
C GLN A 80 8.30 10.61 4.69
N LEU A 81 8.75 9.39 4.99
CA LEU A 81 10.17 9.08 5.22
C LEU A 81 11.06 9.35 4.00
N ARG A 82 10.53 9.28 2.78
CA ARG A 82 11.27 9.63 1.55
C ARG A 82 11.38 11.13 1.29
N LYS A 83 10.60 11.97 1.98
CA LYS A 83 10.67 13.43 1.83
C LYS A 83 11.74 14.05 2.73
N TRP A 84 12.01 13.41 3.86
CA TRP A 84 13.16 13.71 4.70
C TRP A 84 14.40 13.04 4.12
#